data_AF-A0A2W4MY29-F1
#
_entry.id   AF-A0A2W4MY29-F1
#
_cell.length_a   1.000
_cell.length_b   1.000
_cell.length_c   1.000
_cell.angle_alpha   90.00
_cell.angle_beta   90.00
_cell.angle_gamma   90.00
#
_symmetry.space_group_name_H-M   'P 1'
#
loop_
_entity.id
_entity.type
_entity.pdbx_description
1 polymer ?
#
loop_
_entity_poly.entity_id
_entity_poly.type
_entity_poly.pdbx_seq_one_letter_code
_entity_poly.pdbx_strand_id
1 'polypeptide(L)'
;MRLGIDLDGVVANFTAGWMRFYNHQFGTNLVETDSRRWNDIVELTHFKDMSEFWRWAADLDGHSLFWHLDPFPGAVEALVELDDEGHEIVVLTQKPSYAIQDTREWVKRVGIPAREVHIIDQKWAVDCDVYLDDGPHMVPEIVRHRPDRTVCRYVRPWNDPVPGAVDVHDFEEFRDVVSRLSRHS
;
A
#
# COMPACT_ATOMS: atom_id res chain seq x y z
N MET A 1 -3.33 -11.15 16.62
CA MET A 1 -3.25 -9.67 16.51
C MET A 1 -3.96 -9.20 15.25
N ARG A 2 -4.49 -7.98 15.26
CA ARG A 2 -5.04 -7.28 14.09
C ARG A 2 -3.93 -6.52 13.38
N LEU A 3 -3.68 -6.85 12.11
CA LEU A 3 -2.62 -6.27 11.28
C LEU A 3 -3.25 -5.34 10.24
N GLY A 4 -3.07 -4.03 10.40
CA GLY A 4 -3.50 -3.01 9.47
C GLY A 4 -2.51 -2.88 8.31
N ILE A 5 -2.91 -3.27 7.10
CA ILE A 5 -2.02 -3.38 5.94
C ILE A 5 -2.45 -2.41 4.85
N ASP A 6 -1.56 -1.51 4.43
CA ASP A 6 -1.77 -0.71 3.23
C ASP A 6 -1.62 -1.54 1.95
N LEU A 7 -2.18 -1.06 0.84
CA LEU A 7 -2.06 -1.67 -0.47
C LEU A 7 -0.99 -1.00 -1.32
N ASP A 8 -1.21 0.22 -1.78
CA ASP A 8 -0.39 0.83 -2.83
C ASP A 8 0.98 1.21 -2.28
N GLY A 9 2.05 0.64 -2.83
CA GLY A 9 3.39 0.85 -2.29
C GLY A 9 3.74 -0.11 -1.16
N VAL A 10 2.84 -0.97 -0.70
CA VAL A 10 3.13 -2.03 0.30
C VAL A 10 2.90 -3.42 -0.28
N VAL A 11 1.64 -3.75 -0.62
CA VAL A 11 1.27 -5.04 -1.25
C VAL A 11 1.21 -4.90 -2.76
N ALA A 12 0.59 -3.84 -3.27
CA ALA A 12 0.41 -3.58 -4.70
C ALA A 12 1.54 -2.68 -5.22
N ASN A 13 2.17 -3.09 -6.32
CA ASN A 13 3.18 -2.26 -6.99
C ASN A 13 2.50 -1.19 -7.86
N PHE A 14 2.04 -0.13 -7.20
CA PHE A 14 1.39 1.01 -7.85
C PHE A 14 2.30 1.68 -8.89
N THR A 15 3.59 1.89 -8.55
CA THR A 15 4.56 2.57 -9.42
C THR A 15 4.78 1.82 -10.73
N ALA A 16 5.08 0.52 -10.67
CA ALA A 16 5.22 -0.29 -11.87
C ALA A 16 3.93 -0.33 -12.69
N GLY A 17 2.78 -0.44 -12.00
CA GLY A 17 1.47 -0.53 -12.63
C GLY A 17 1.16 0.69 -13.50
N TRP A 18 1.25 1.90 -12.94
CA TRP A 18 0.93 3.10 -13.73
C TRP A 18 1.96 3.34 -14.83
N MET A 19 3.25 3.11 -14.57
CA MET A 19 4.30 3.28 -15.58
C MET A 19 4.11 2.34 -16.77
N ARG A 20 3.68 1.09 -16.53
CA ARG A 20 3.39 0.14 -17.60
C ARG A 20 2.31 0.64 -18.55
N PHE A 21 1.16 1.08 -18.02
CA PHE A 21 0.08 1.62 -18.86
C PHE A 21 0.49 2.92 -19.55
N TYR A 22 1.16 3.80 -18.81
CA TYR A 22 1.63 5.08 -19.34
C TYR A 22 2.62 4.88 -20.50
N ASN A 23 3.62 4.01 -20.33
CA ASN A 23 4.59 3.66 -21.37
C ASN A 23 3.91 3.07 -22.60
N HIS A 24 2.96 2.16 -22.41
CA HIS A 24 2.22 1.55 -23.52
C HIS A 24 1.42 2.58 -24.32
N GLN A 25 0.70 3.48 -23.63
CA GLN A 25 -0.20 4.44 -24.26
C GLN A 25 0.53 5.64 -24.89
N PHE A 26 1.60 6.12 -24.26
CA PHE A 26 2.30 7.35 -24.66
C PHE A 26 3.68 7.10 -25.29
N GLY A 27 4.09 5.84 -25.45
CA GLY A 27 5.35 5.47 -26.10
C GLY A 27 6.60 5.86 -25.31
N THR A 28 6.52 5.86 -23.98
CA THR A 28 7.65 6.17 -23.08
C THR A 28 8.33 4.90 -22.54
N ASN A 29 9.40 5.07 -21.76
CA ASN A 29 10.17 3.97 -21.17
C ASN A 29 10.54 4.25 -19.70
N LEU A 30 9.57 4.72 -18.91
CA LEU A 30 9.73 4.94 -17.47
C LEU A 30 9.92 3.61 -16.75
N VAL A 31 10.78 3.60 -15.74
CA VAL A 31 11.04 2.45 -14.86
C VAL A 31 10.90 2.87 -13.40
N GLU A 32 10.62 1.92 -12.51
CA GLU A 32 10.29 2.22 -11.10
C GLU A 32 11.32 3.10 -10.40
N THR A 33 12.62 2.93 -10.71
CA THR A 33 13.72 3.71 -10.14
C THR A 33 13.73 5.19 -10.53
N ASP A 34 12.91 5.57 -11.53
CA ASP A 34 12.67 6.96 -11.89
C ASP A 34 11.78 7.66 -10.86
N SER A 35 10.91 6.92 -10.16
CA SER A 35 10.09 7.47 -9.07
C SER A 35 10.86 7.44 -7.75
N ARG A 36 11.08 8.63 -7.19
CA ARG A 36 11.88 8.86 -5.97
C ARG A 36 11.17 9.73 -4.96
N ARG A 37 10.09 10.41 -5.34
CA ARG A 37 9.37 11.34 -4.47
C ARG A 37 7.89 11.07 -4.53
N TRP A 38 7.22 11.33 -3.41
CA TRP A 38 5.77 11.26 -3.37
C TRP A 38 5.16 12.21 -4.41
N ASN A 39 4.23 11.71 -5.22
CA ASN A 39 3.57 12.44 -6.32
C ASN A 39 4.49 12.97 -7.44
N ASP A 40 5.66 12.38 -7.67
CA ASP A 40 6.51 12.76 -8.81
C ASP A 40 5.93 12.40 -10.20
N ILE A 41 4.78 11.73 -10.24
CA ILE A 41 3.99 11.45 -11.45
C ILE A 41 3.86 12.70 -12.33
N VAL A 42 3.56 13.87 -11.77
CA VAL A 42 3.39 15.12 -12.54
C VAL A 42 4.70 15.58 -13.21
N GLU A 43 5.84 15.25 -12.61
CA GLU A 43 7.15 15.58 -13.18
C GLU A 43 7.63 14.53 -14.19
N LEU A 44 7.25 13.27 -13.99
CA LEU A 44 7.63 12.13 -14.84
C LEU A 44 6.74 11.99 -16.08
N THR A 45 5.57 12.62 -16.08
CA THR A 45 4.56 12.47 -17.12
C THR A 45 4.18 13.80 -17.77
N HIS A 46 3.30 13.74 -18.77
CA HIS A 46 2.73 14.91 -19.41
C HIS A 46 1.56 15.53 -18.63
N PHE A 47 1.10 14.89 -17.54
CA PHE A 47 -0.02 15.37 -16.75
C PHE A 47 0.35 16.68 -16.06
N LYS A 48 -0.53 17.69 -16.11
CA LYS A 48 -0.27 19.00 -15.50
C LYS A 48 -0.43 18.99 -13.98
N ASP A 49 -1.26 18.10 -13.49
CA ASP A 49 -1.56 17.92 -12.07
C ASP A 49 -2.06 16.48 -11.81
N MET A 50 -2.16 16.13 -10.53
CA MET A 50 -2.66 14.82 -10.11
C MET A 50 -4.11 14.56 -10.52
N SER A 51 -4.93 15.60 -10.73
CA SER A 51 -6.32 15.41 -11.17
C SER A 51 -6.38 14.91 -12.61
N GLU A 52 -5.46 15.34 -13.48
CA GLU A 52 -5.34 14.78 -14.83
C GLU A 52 -4.92 13.31 -14.79
N PHE A 53 -3.93 12.97 -13.95
CA PHE A 53 -3.52 11.58 -13.73
C PHE A 53 -4.68 10.72 -13.23
N TRP A 54 -5.44 11.18 -12.23
CA TRP A 54 -6.57 10.41 -11.69
C TRP A 54 -7.72 10.25 -12.68
N ARG A 55 -7.99 11.26 -13.53
CA ARG A 55 -8.95 11.10 -14.63
C ARG A 55 -8.52 10.03 -15.63
N TRP A 56 -7.23 9.98 -15.95
CA TRP A 56 -6.68 8.95 -16.83
C TRP A 56 -6.70 7.56 -16.16
N ALA A 57 -6.31 7.48 -14.89
CA ALA A 57 -6.26 6.23 -14.12
C ALA A 57 -7.65 5.67 -13.75
N ALA A 58 -8.74 6.41 -14.03
CA ALA A 58 -10.10 5.99 -13.71
C ALA A 58 -10.65 4.92 -14.66
N ASP A 59 -10.14 4.86 -15.90
CA ASP A 59 -10.61 3.90 -16.91
C ASP A 59 -9.46 3.53 -17.87
N LEU A 60 -8.89 2.36 -17.63
CA LEU A 60 -7.89 1.67 -18.43
C LEU A 60 -8.48 0.30 -18.78
N ASP A 61 -9.02 0.17 -19.99
CA ASP A 61 -9.68 -1.07 -20.46
C ASP A 61 -10.90 -1.51 -19.62
N GLY A 62 -11.76 -0.54 -19.26
CA GLY A 62 -13.02 -0.80 -18.56
C GLY A 62 -12.89 -0.94 -17.04
N HIS A 63 -11.67 -0.80 -16.50
CA HIS A 63 -11.38 -0.80 -15.07
C HIS A 63 -10.42 0.33 -14.72
N SER A 64 -10.43 0.80 -13.48
CA SER A 64 -9.39 1.71 -13.00
C SER A 64 -8.02 1.04 -12.96
N LEU A 65 -6.97 1.86 -12.95
CA LEU A 65 -5.57 1.43 -12.80
C LEU A 65 -5.37 0.41 -11.66
N PHE A 66 -6.08 0.59 -10.55
CA PHE A 66 -5.94 -0.23 -9.34
C PHE A 66 -6.32 -1.70 -9.57
N TRP A 67 -7.25 -1.98 -10.49
CA TRP A 67 -7.62 -3.34 -10.85
C TRP A 67 -6.48 -4.10 -11.54
N HIS A 68 -5.56 -3.39 -12.20
CA HIS A 68 -4.50 -3.99 -13.01
C HIS A 68 -3.17 -4.14 -12.29
N LEU A 69 -3.07 -3.72 -11.02
CA LEU A 69 -1.81 -3.76 -10.29
C LEU A 69 -1.38 -5.21 -10.04
N ASP A 70 -0.08 -5.43 -10.10
CA ASP A 70 0.53 -6.69 -9.65
C ASP A 70 0.99 -6.52 -8.19
N PRO A 71 0.85 -7.55 -7.35
CA PRO A 71 1.43 -7.51 -6.02
C PRO A 71 2.96 -7.52 -6.09
N PHE A 72 3.63 -6.96 -5.09
CA PHE A 72 5.04 -7.19 -4.87
C PHE A 72 5.29 -8.69 -4.61
N PRO A 73 6.41 -9.26 -5.12
CA PRO A 73 6.74 -10.67 -4.88
C PRO A 73 6.76 -11.01 -3.38
N GLY A 74 6.08 -12.10 -3.00
CA GLY A 74 6.04 -12.58 -1.62
C GLY A 74 5.06 -11.84 -0.69
N ALA A 75 4.44 -10.75 -1.14
CA ALA A 75 3.56 -9.95 -0.29
C ALA A 75 2.27 -10.69 0.06
N VAL A 76 1.61 -11.31 -0.94
CA VAL A 76 0.36 -12.05 -0.71
C VAL A 76 0.64 -13.31 0.10
N GLU A 77 1.71 -14.04 -0.24
CA GLU A 77 2.12 -15.26 0.45
C GLU A 77 2.39 -15.00 1.93
N ALA A 78 3.12 -13.93 2.26
CA ALA A 78 3.37 -13.55 3.65
C ALA A 78 2.09 -13.20 4.41
N LEU A 79 1.11 -12.54 3.77
CA LEU A 79 -0.19 -12.24 4.41
C LEU A 79 -1.03 -13.50 4.64
N VAL A 80 -0.98 -14.47 3.73
CA VAL A 80 -1.60 -15.80 3.91
C VAL A 80 -0.96 -16.53 5.09
N GLU A 81 0.37 -16.59 5.14
CA GLU A 81 1.07 -17.23 6.26
C GLU A 81 0.76 -16.58 7.61
N LEU A 82 0.66 -15.25 7.66
CA LEU A 82 0.24 -14.53 8.87
C LEU A 82 -1.20 -14.85 9.28
N ASP A 83 -2.15 -14.97 8.33
CA ASP A 83 -3.53 -15.39 8.64
C ASP A 83 -3.57 -16.85 9.15
N ASP A 84 -2.78 -17.75 8.54
CA ASP A 84 -2.64 -19.15 8.98
C ASP A 84 -2.04 -19.26 10.39
N GLU A 85 -1.14 -18.34 10.77
CA GLU A 85 -0.61 -18.18 12.13
C GLU A 85 -1.65 -17.60 13.13
N GLY A 86 -2.86 -17.26 12.66
CA GLY A 86 -3.98 -16.80 13.48
C GLY A 86 -4.10 -15.28 13.60
N HIS A 87 -3.35 -14.51 12.81
CA HIS A 87 -3.48 -13.05 12.75
C HIS A 87 -4.72 -12.63 11.94
N GLU A 88 -5.22 -11.42 12.17
CA GLU A 88 -6.31 -10.86 11.36
C GLU A 88 -5.72 -9.86 10.37
N ILE A 89 -5.86 -10.13 9.06
CA ILE A 89 -5.45 -9.17 8.03
C ILE A 89 -6.57 -8.15 7.82
N VAL A 90 -6.28 -6.88 8.10
CA VAL A 90 -7.17 -5.74 7.97
C VAL A 90 -6.60 -4.79 6.94
N VAL A 91 -7.20 -4.70 5.75
CA VAL A 91 -6.74 -3.79 4.70
C VAL A 91 -7.18 -2.36 5.01
N LEU A 92 -6.22 -1.43 5.04
CA LEU A 92 -6.43 0.00 5.28
C LEU A 92 -5.83 0.80 4.12
N THR A 93 -6.66 1.28 3.19
CA THR A 93 -6.16 1.94 1.97
C THR A 93 -6.91 3.22 1.66
N GLN A 94 -6.23 4.19 1.05
CA GLN A 94 -6.86 5.37 0.47
C GLN A 94 -7.09 5.13 -1.02
N LYS A 95 -8.29 5.45 -1.50
CA LYS A 95 -8.65 5.29 -2.92
C LYS A 95 -9.56 6.42 -3.38
N PRO A 96 -9.42 6.89 -4.63
CA PRO A 96 -10.48 7.64 -5.29
C PRO A 96 -11.79 6.84 -5.29
N SER A 97 -12.93 7.52 -5.23
CA SER A 97 -14.25 6.88 -5.13
C SER A 97 -14.54 5.91 -6.29
N TYR A 98 -14.07 6.22 -7.50
CA TYR A 98 -14.24 5.37 -8.67
C TYR A 98 -13.51 4.01 -8.54
N ALA A 99 -12.45 3.94 -7.74
CA ALA A 99 -11.60 2.76 -7.61
C ALA A 99 -12.06 1.80 -6.50
N ILE A 100 -13.13 2.13 -5.76
CA ILE A 100 -13.58 1.37 -4.60
C ILE A 100 -13.92 -0.08 -4.98
N GLN A 101 -14.69 -0.26 -6.05
CA GLN A 101 -15.13 -1.59 -6.48
C GLN A 101 -13.94 -2.39 -7.01
N ASP A 102 -13.14 -1.79 -7.89
CA ASP A 102 -11.94 -2.42 -8.45
C ASP A 102 -10.95 -2.84 -7.37
N THR A 103 -10.77 -2.03 -6.33
CA THR A 103 -9.90 -2.37 -5.20
C THR A 103 -10.42 -3.61 -4.46
N ARG A 104 -11.73 -3.69 -4.21
CA ARG A 104 -12.34 -4.85 -3.54
C ARG A 104 -12.23 -6.12 -4.38
N GLU A 105 -12.41 -6.00 -5.69
CA GLU A 105 -12.24 -7.11 -6.63
C GLU A 105 -10.79 -7.54 -6.72
N TRP A 106 -9.87 -6.58 -6.79
CA TRP A 106 -8.43 -6.82 -6.80
C TRP A 106 -7.98 -7.61 -5.58
N VAL A 107 -8.35 -7.17 -4.36
CA VAL A 107 -8.03 -7.86 -3.10
C VAL A 107 -8.45 -9.34 -3.13
N LYS A 108 -9.67 -9.61 -3.63
CA LYS A 108 -10.17 -10.99 -3.78
C LYS A 108 -9.42 -11.78 -4.85
N ARG A 109 -9.18 -11.15 -6.01
CA ARG A 109 -8.57 -11.80 -7.17
C ARG A 109 -7.12 -12.19 -6.89
N VAL A 110 -6.36 -11.34 -6.21
CA VAL A 110 -4.97 -11.64 -5.85
C VAL A 110 -4.84 -12.57 -4.64
N GLY A 111 -5.94 -12.83 -3.91
CA GLY A 111 -5.97 -13.83 -2.84
C GLY A 111 -5.52 -13.32 -1.46
N ILE A 112 -5.64 -12.01 -1.18
CA ILE A 112 -5.34 -11.49 0.16
C ILE A 112 -6.43 -12.00 1.13
N PRO A 113 -6.08 -12.63 2.27
CA PRO A 113 -7.02 -13.16 3.26
C PRO A 113 -7.59 -12.06 4.16
N ALA A 114 -8.06 -10.96 3.57
CA ALA A 114 -8.54 -9.81 4.31
C ALA A 114 -9.85 -10.13 5.04
N ARG A 115 -9.85 -10.02 6.37
CA ARG A 115 -11.09 -10.07 7.18
C ARG A 115 -11.92 -8.80 7.02
N GLU A 116 -11.23 -7.68 6.84
CA GLU A 116 -11.82 -6.36 6.68
C GLU A 116 -11.11 -5.58 5.57
N VAL A 117 -11.86 -4.78 4.82
CA VAL A 117 -11.31 -3.88 3.78
C VAL A 117 -11.92 -2.49 3.98
N HIS A 118 -11.12 -1.59 4.55
CA HIS A 118 -11.46 -0.21 4.83
C HIS A 118 -10.83 0.71 3.79
N ILE A 119 -11.67 1.46 3.09
CA ILE A 119 -11.25 2.54 2.21
C ILE A 119 -11.48 3.84 2.96
N ILE A 120 -10.42 4.38 3.56
CA ILE A 120 -10.51 5.41 4.60
C ILE A 120 -9.28 6.31 4.59
N ASP A 121 -9.49 7.60 4.86
CA ASP A 121 -8.40 8.58 4.96
C ASP A 121 -7.65 8.48 6.28
N GLN A 122 -8.38 8.39 7.38
CA GLN A 122 -7.80 8.32 8.72
C GLN A 122 -7.57 6.85 9.11
N LYS A 123 -6.49 6.24 8.59
CA LYS A 123 -6.21 4.81 8.83
C LYS A 123 -6.09 4.46 10.31
N TRP A 124 -5.61 5.41 11.13
CA TRP A 124 -5.56 5.28 12.59
C TRP A 124 -6.93 5.19 13.28
N ALA A 125 -8.04 5.48 12.59
CA ALA A 125 -9.38 5.32 13.17
C ALA A 125 -9.78 3.85 13.33
N VAL A 126 -9.20 2.95 12.54
CA VAL A 126 -9.40 1.50 12.68
C VAL A 126 -8.44 0.97 13.73
N ASP A 127 -8.93 0.22 14.72
CA ASP A 127 -8.09 -0.33 15.79
C ASP A 127 -7.35 -1.59 15.30
N CYS A 128 -6.05 -1.43 15.06
CA CYS A 128 -5.10 -2.50 14.80
C CYS A 128 -3.97 -2.50 15.83
N ASP A 129 -3.38 -3.68 16.07
CA ASP A 129 -2.23 -3.84 16.96
C ASP A 129 -0.92 -3.44 16.28
N VAL A 130 -0.84 -3.72 14.96
CA VAL A 130 0.30 -3.39 14.09
C VAL A 130 -0.21 -2.70 12.83
N TYR A 131 0.46 -1.67 12.35
CA TYR A 131 0.19 -1.00 11.07
C TYR A 131 1.41 -1.14 10.15
N LEU A 132 1.19 -1.39 8.85
CA LEU A 132 2.22 -1.42 7.82
C LEU A 132 1.83 -0.48 6.68
N ASP A 133 2.62 0.57 6.47
CA ASP A 133 2.31 1.66 5.55
C ASP A 133 3.59 2.32 5.02
N ASP A 134 3.62 2.76 3.77
CA ASP A 134 4.75 3.49 3.18
C ASP A 134 4.47 5.00 3.02
N GLY A 135 3.24 5.45 3.24
CA GLY A 135 2.82 6.82 3.02
C GLY A 135 3.62 7.80 3.91
N PRO A 136 4.38 8.74 3.35
CA PRO A 136 5.23 9.66 4.12
C PRO A 136 4.39 10.64 4.98
N HIS A 137 3.12 10.81 4.63
CA HIS A 137 2.15 11.57 5.41
C HIS A 137 1.32 10.68 6.35
N MET A 138 1.23 9.38 6.10
CA MET A 138 0.36 8.47 6.83
C MET A 138 1.06 7.88 8.05
N VAL A 139 2.29 7.40 7.91
CA VAL A 139 3.08 6.80 9.00
C VAL A 139 3.20 7.76 10.20
N PRO A 140 3.58 9.04 10.05
CA PRO A 140 3.65 9.97 11.18
C PRO A 140 2.29 10.22 11.85
N GLU A 141 1.20 10.21 11.09
CA GLU A 141 -0.15 10.39 11.63
C GLU A 141 -0.59 9.17 12.45
N ILE A 142 -0.31 7.95 11.97
CA ILE A 142 -0.59 6.73 12.73
C ILE A 142 0.21 6.72 14.02
N VAL A 143 1.53 6.99 13.98
CA VAL A 143 2.37 7.06 15.19
C VAL A 143 1.81 8.06 16.20
N ARG A 144 1.38 9.24 15.74
CA ARG A 144 0.86 10.28 16.64
C ARG A 144 -0.46 9.90 17.29
N HIS A 145 -1.36 9.25 16.55
CA HIS A 145 -2.69 8.91 17.05
C HIS A 145 -2.76 7.55 17.74
N ARG A 146 -1.77 6.67 17.50
CA ARG A 146 -1.65 5.32 18.07
C ARG A 146 -0.28 5.10 18.71
N PRO A 147 0.12 5.92 19.70
CA PRO A 147 1.45 5.84 20.30
C PRO A 147 1.70 4.55 21.11
N ASP A 148 0.64 3.80 21.40
CA ASP A 148 0.63 2.53 22.11
C ASP A 148 0.66 1.30 21.17
N ARG A 149 0.64 1.52 19.85
CA ARG A 149 0.62 0.46 18.84
C ARG A 149 1.94 0.41 18.08
N THR A 150 2.21 -0.73 17.44
CA THR A 150 3.41 -0.84 16.59
C THR A 150 3.09 -0.30 15.19
N VAL A 151 3.92 0.61 14.71
CA VAL A 151 3.81 1.15 13.36
C VAL A 151 5.07 0.75 12.60
N CYS A 152 4.90 0.03 11.50
CA CYS A 152 5.95 -0.37 10.59
C CYS A 152 5.91 0.56 9.37
N ARG A 153 7.00 1.31 9.15
CA ARG A 153 7.21 2.06 7.90
C ARG A 153 7.75 1.08 6.88
N TYR A 154 6.99 0.80 5.84
CA TYR A 154 7.51 0.07 4.69
C TYR A 154 8.44 1.00 3.91
N VAL A 155 9.74 0.71 3.90
CA VAL A 155 10.74 1.62 3.35
C VAL A 155 10.61 1.73 1.84
N ARG A 156 10.47 2.97 1.37
CA ARG A 156 10.39 3.35 -0.04
C ARG A 156 11.27 4.56 -0.32
N PRO A 157 11.62 4.82 -1.59
CA PRO A 157 12.45 5.98 -1.95
C PRO A 157 11.89 7.34 -1.50
N TRP A 158 10.57 7.43 -1.32
CA TRP A 158 9.85 8.68 -1.03
C TRP A 158 9.54 8.91 0.45
N ASN A 159 9.97 8.03 1.36
CA ASN A 159 9.72 8.19 2.79
C ASN A 159 11.01 8.21 3.62
N ASP A 160 11.01 9.06 4.64
CA ASP A 160 12.10 9.20 5.59
C ASP A 160 11.78 8.45 6.90
N PRO A 161 12.80 8.06 7.71
CA PRO A 161 12.57 7.47 9.02
C PRO A 161 11.68 8.34 9.92
N VAL A 162 10.73 7.71 10.60
CA VAL A 162 9.77 8.37 11.51
C VAL A 162 10.04 7.92 12.95
N PRO A 163 10.35 8.83 13.90
CA PRO A 163 10.51 8.46 15.30
C PRO A 163 9.26 7.74 15.85
N GLY A 164 9.45 6.56 16.44
CA GLY A 164 8.37 5.72 16.95
C GLY A 164 7.85 4.68 15.96
N ALA A 165 8.26 4.74 14.70
CA ALA A 165 8.03 3.66 13.73
C ALA A 165 9.23 2.70 13.67
N VAL A 166 8.95 1.46 13.28
CA VAL A 166 9.94 0.43 12.95
C VAL A 166 10.09 0.40 11.43
N ASP A 167 11.31 0.52 10.93
CA ASP A 167 11.56 0.37 9.50
C ASP A 167 11.51 -1.11 9.10
N VAL A 168 10.81 -1.42 8.01
CA VAL A 168 10.79 -2.74 7.37
C VAL A 168 10.99 -2.59 5.86
N HIS A 169 11.86 -3.40 5.28
CA HIS A 169 12.23 -3.33 3.87
C HIS A 169 11.49 -4.34 2.99
N ASP A 170 10.99 -5.41 3.60
CA ASP A 170 10.23 -6.46 2.95
C ASP A 170 9.25 -7.15 3.93
N PHE A 171 8.51 -8.13 3.40
CA PHE A 171 7.56 -8.90 4.20
C PHE A 171 8.23 -9.91 5.13
N GLU A 172 9.49 -10.28 4.92
CA GLU A 172 10.24 -11.13 5.85
C GLU A 172 10.54 -10.35 7.13
N GLU A 173 11.07 -9.13 7.00
CA GLU A 173 11.29 -8.24 8.14
C GLU A 173 9.98 -7.86 8.86
N PHE A 174 8.89 -7.63 8.11
CA PHE A 174 7.59 -7.38 8.71
C PHE A 174 7.10 -8.57 9.56
N ARG A 175 7.21 -9.79 9.03
CA ARG A 175 6.87 -11.01 9.78
C ARG A 175 7.73 -11.21 11.02
N ASP A 176 9.00 -10.84 10.98
CA ASP A 176 9.89 -10.87 12.14
C ASP A 176 9.46 -9.89 13.24
N VAL A 177 8.95 -8.71 12.86
CA VAL A 177 8.33 -7.78 13.82
C VAL A 177 7.10 -8.42 14.45
N VAL A 178 6.16 -8.92 13.63
CA VAL A 178 4.92 -9.55 14.10
C VAL A 178 5.22 -10.74 15.03
N SER A 179 6.10 -11.64 14.62
CA SER A 179 6.51 -12.83 15.38
C SER A 179 7.09 -12.48 16.76
N ARG A 180 7.89 -11.41 16.85
CA ARG A 180 8.43 -10.95 18.14
C ARG A 180 7.34 -10.44 19.06
N LEU A 181 6.35 -9.72 18.54
CA LEU A 181 5.22 -9.21 19.33
C LEU A 181 4.30 -10.35 19.81
N SER A 182 4.03 -11.34 18.95
CA SER A 182 3.20 -12.52 19.28
C SER A 182 3.77 -13.35 20.43
N ARG A 183 5.09 -13.37 20.62
CA ARG A 183 5.75 -14.12 21.71
C ARG A 183 5.66 -13.44 23.07
N HIS A 184 5.30 -12.15 23.10
CA HIS A 184 5.23 -11.33 24.30
C HIS A 184 3.79 -10.91 24.66
N SER A 185 2.79 -11.43 23.94
CA SER A 185 1.37 -11.17 24.16
C SER A 185 0.67 -12.29 24.92
#